data_AF-A0A2A5VIV0-F1
#
_entry.id   AF-A0A2A5VIV0-F1
#
_cell.length_a   1.000
_cell.length_b   1.000
_cell.length_c   1.000
_cell.angle_alpha   90.00
_cell.angle_beta   90.00
_cell.angle_gamma   90.00
#
_symmetry.space_group_name_H-M   'P 1'
#
loop_
_entity.id
_entity.type
_entity.pdbx_description
1 polymer ?
#
loop_
_entity_poly.entity_id
_entity_poly.type
_entity_poly.pdbx_seq_one_letter_code
_entity_poly.pdbx_strand_id
1 'polypeptide(L)' 'MENTPFLFFVAIMQPLLFFISLEYFGLNGTAFITAILIIILILYFIWMWNSGKIPFASNEEE' A
#
# COMPACT_ATOMS: atom_id res chain seq x y z
N MET A 1 11.01 -3.77 -12.91
CA MET A 1 9.97 -4.25 -11.98
C MET A 1 10.56 -4.60 -10.60
N GLU A 2 11.26 -3.68 -9.93
CA GLU A 2 11.88 -3.97 -8.62
C GLU A 2 10.87 -3.93 -7.45
N ASN A 3 9.78 -3.17 -7.58
CA ASN A 3 8.84 -2.93 -6.48
C ASN A 3 7.59 -3.82 -6.52
N THR A 4 7.40 -4.62 -7.57
CA THR A 4 6.26 -5.53 -7.74
C THR A 4 6.08 -6.51 -6.57
N PRO A 5 7.12 -7.22 -6.09
CA PRO A 5 6.97 -8.12 -4.95
C PRO A 5 6.64 -7.38 -3.64
N PHE A 6 7.16 -6.15 -3.46
CA PHE A 6 6.84 -5.32 -2.30
C PHE A 6 5.37 -4.88 -2.31
N LEU A 7 4.88 -4.39 -3.45
CA LEU A 7 3.47 -3.99 -3.61
C LEU A 7 2.52 -5.16 -3.41
N PHE A 8 2.86 -6.34 -3.94
CA PHE A 8 2.09 -7.57 -3.74
C PHE A 8 2.03 -7.97 -2.26
N PHE A 9 3.18 -7.92 -1.58
CA PHE A 9 3.24 -8.19 -0.14
C PHE A 9 2.37 -7.22 0.67
N VAL A 10 2.46 -5.92 0.37
CA VAL A 10 1.64 -4.90 1.05
C VAL A 10 0.15 -5.12 0.79
N ALA A 11 -0.23 -5.49 -0.44
CA ALA A 11 -1.62 -5.78 -0.80
C ALA A 11 -2.19 -6.98 -0.02
N ILE A 12 -1.38 -7.99 0.30
CA ILE A 12 -1.79 -9.13 1.14
C ILE A 12 -1.79 -8.77 2.63
N MET A 13 -0.82 -7.99 3.09
CA MET A 13 -0.68 -7.64 4.50
C MET A 13 -1.73 -6.64 4.97
N GLN A 14 -2.19 -5.71 4.12
CA GLN A 14 -3.23 -4.75 4.48
C GLN A 14 -4.54 -5.39 4.99
N PRO A 15 -5.17 -6.34 4.28
CA PRO A 15 -6.39 -6.98 4.78
C PRO A 15 -6.15 -7.82 6.05
N LEU A 16 -4.99 -8.48 6.17
CA LEU A 16 -4.63 -9.18 7.41
C LEU A 16 -4.54 -8.22 8.59
N LEU A 17 -3.85 -7.10 8.43
CA LEU A 17 -3.73 -6.06 9.46
C LEU A 17 -5.09 -5.43 9.79
N PHE A 18 -5.99 -5.31 8.81
CA PHE A 18 -7.36 -4.83 9.03
C PHE A 18 -8.13 -5.78 9.96
N PHE A 19 -8.14 -7.08 9.66
CA PHE A 19 -8.86 -8.06 10.49
C PHE A 19 -8.28 -8.20 11.89
N ILE A 20 -6.94 -8.22 12.02
CA ILE A 20 -6.27 -8.20 13.32
C ILE A 20 -6.65 -6.93 14.08
N SER A 21 -6.56 -5.77 13.44
CA SER A 21 -6.88 -4.50 14.10
C SER A 21 -8.35 -4.44 14.54
N LEU A 22 -9.27 -5.05 13.77
CA LEU A 22 -10.69 -5.11 14.10
C LEU A 22 -10.94 -5.84 15.42
N GLU A 23 -10.20 -6.91 15.66
CA GLU A 23 -10.27 -7.70 16.89
C GLU A 23 -9.73 -6.92 18.11
N TYR A 24 -8.61 -6.20 17.95
CA TYR A 24 -7.95 -5.52 19.08
C TYR A 24 -8.46 -4.10 19.38
N PHE A 25 -8.87 -3.35 18.36
CA PHE A 25 -9.20 -1.92 18.47
C PHE A 25 -10.65 -1.59 18.10
N GLY A 26 -11.42 -2.59 17.67
CA GLY A 26 -12.78 -2.41 17.16
C GLY A 26 -12.80 -1.62 15.83
N LEU A 27 -14.00 -1.37 15.33
CA LEU A 27 -14.19 -0.76 14.01
C LEU A 27 -13.57 0.64 13.89
N ASN A 28 -13.74 1.48 14.91
CA ASN A 28 -13.27 2.88 14.88
C ASN A 28 -11.74 2.99 14.92
N GLY A 29 -11.07 2.20 15.78
CA GLY A 29 -9.61 2.18 15.85
C GLY A 29 -8.99 1.56 14.59
N THR A 30 -9.65 0.55 14.04
CA THR A 30 -9.23 -0.10 12.78
C THR A 30 -9.33 0.85 11.60
N ALA A 31 -10.43 1.59 11.49
CA ALA A 31 -10.62 2.59 10.44
C ALA A 31 -9.51 3.64 10.49
N PHE A 32 -9.15 4.12 11.69
CA PHE A 32 -8.07 5.08 11.87
C PHE A 32 -6.70 4.53 11.44
N ILE A 33 -6.33 3.33 11.89
CA ILE A 33 -5.05 2.69 11.53
C ILE A 33 -4.98 2.42 10.02
N THR A 34 -6.08 1.92 9.45
CA THR A 34 -6.17 1.62 8.02
C THR A 34 -6.04 2.88 7.18
N ALA A 35 -6.66 3.99 7.60
CA ALA A 35 -6.52 5.28 6.93
C ALA A 35 -5.06 5.75 6.92
N ILE A 36 -4.33 5.62 8.03
CA ILE A 36 -2.90 5.98 8.10
C ILE A 36 -2.08 5.12 7.13
N LEU A 37 -2.29 3.80 7.10
CA LEU A 37 -1.58 2.88 6.20
C LEU A 37 -1.84 3.23 4.72
N ILE A 38 -3.08 3.59 4.37
CA ILE A 38 -3.44 4.03 3.02
C ILE A 38 -2.74 5.36 2.66
N ILE A 39 -2.70 6.33 3.57
CA ILE A 39 -2.01 7.61 3.34
C ILE A 39 -0.52 7.39 3.08
N ILE A 40 0.13 6.53 3.85
CA ILE A 40 1.55 6.19 3.65
C ILE A 40 1.77 5.56 2.27
N LEU A 41 0.88 4.65 1.85
CA LEU A 41 0.92 4.05 0.51
C LEU A 41 0.77 5.09 -0.60
N ILE A 42 -0.18 6.02 -0.47
CA ILE A 42 -0.38 7.10 -1.43
C ILE A 42 0.88 7.99 -1.52
N LEU A 43 1.47 8.37 -0.39
CA LEU A 43 2.71 9.14 -0.36
C LEU A 43 3.87 8.40 -1.01
N TYR A 44 3.97 7.08 -0.79
CA TYR A 44 4.96 6.23 -1.43
C TYR A 44 4.78 6.21 -2.96
N PHE A 45 3.55 6.10 -3.46
CA PHE A 45 3.27 6.16 -4.90
C PHE A 45 3.60 7.53 -5.50
N ILE A 46 3.25 8.63 -4.83
CA ILE A 46 3.61 9.99 -5.26
C ILE A 46 5.13 10.14 -5.33
N TRP A 47 5.85 9.66 -4.32
CA TRP A 47 7.31 9.72 -4.29
C TRP A 47 7.94 8.88 -5.40
N MET A 48 7.39 7.69 -5.67
CA MET A 48 7.85 6.82 -6.74
C MET A 48 7.61 7.46 -8.12
N TRP A 49 6.44 8.08 -8.32
CA TRP A 49 6.09 8.83 -9.53
C TRP A 49 7.02 10.01 -9.76
N ASN A 50 7.29 10.82 -8.73
CA ASN A 50 8.21 11.94 -8.81
C ASN A 50 9.67 11.50 -9.08
N SER A 51 10.01 10.26 -8.73
CA SER A 51 11.32 9.65 -9.00
C SER A 51 11.42 9.05 -10.41
N GLY A 52 10.41 9.23 -11.28
CA GLY A 52 10.37 8.68 -12.63
C GLY A 52 10.17 7.17 -12.70
N LYS A 53 9.89 6.51 -11.57
CA LYS A 53 9.63 5.07 -11.51
C LYS A 53 8.11 4.87 -11.53
N ILE A 54 7.53 4.69 -12.71
CA ILE A 54 6.09 4.43 -12.82
C ILE A 54 5.84 2.98 -12.36
N PRO A 55 5.03 2.73 -11.31
CA PRO A 55 4.83 1.39 -10.76
C PRO A 55 4.09 0.43 -11.70
N PHE A 56 3.41 0.96 -12.71
CA PHE A 56 2.56 0.24 -13.67
C PHE A 56 2.90 0.51 -15.13
N ALA A 57 4.01 1.20 -15.42
CA ALA A 57 4.50 1.24 -16.79
C ALA A 57 4.94 -0.17 -17.14
N SER A 58 4.17 -0.87 -17.99
CA SER A 58 4.75 -1.94 -18.77
C SER A 58 5.91 -1.31 -19.54
N ASN A 59 7.09 -1.91 -19.48
CA ASN A 59 8.17 -1.60 -20.40
C ASN A 59 7.83 -2.12 -21.81
N GLU A 60 6.60 -1.91 -22.29
CA GLU A 60 6.23 -2.12 -23.68
C GLU A 60 6.38 -0.79 -24.39
N GLU A 61 7.62 -0.49 -24.78
CA GLU A 61 8.00 0.20 -26.03
C GLU A 61 9.53 0.27 -26.05
N GLU A 62 10.12 -0.85 -26.51
CA GLU A 62 11.26 -0.81 -27.44
C GLU A 62 10.83 -0.15 -28.76
#